data_AF-A0A2D6U1I8-F1
#
_entry.id   AF-A0A2D6U1I8-F1
#
_cell.length_a   1.000
_cell.length_b   1.000
_cell.length_c   1.000
_cell.angle_alpha   90.00
_cell.angle_beta   90.00
_cell.angle_gamma   90.00
#
_symmetry.space_group_name_H-M   'P 1'
#
loop_
_entity.id
_entity.type
_entity.pdbx_description
1 polymer ?
#
loop_
_entity_poly.entity_id
_entity_poly.type
_entity_poly.pdbx_seq_one_letter_code
_entity_poly.pdbx_strand_id
1 'polypeptide(L)'
;MAFNPDNFQFEAIQTPEEYKPILEWDALHRFIVIRVPEDGGFTYQASQLSKEVNQNLHDGMPDEWSHENDRIVSFAIWADGEYTLDKEKLKYDFATKKTKRVRYEYKGLTETAAVEMFNVIKAAVTVSQLDARIGKSKAVLDLAARQSFLSQLDEERQATIKKLNDACNWTQLADATDSFTGEIALWTTYRAWLRDNNRQVGDFDDPLDFLTYEEEYRWPIDPIEYHRNDPEHATEYLSVPEHFNRTPYRGGGTTVAALDGNLEKAAKIEKQIAREGGVPVSTLIWRTAEQYNLTRNLENLNIDNVRLTEG
;
A
#
# COMPACT_ATOMS: atom_id res chain seq x y z
N MET A 1 37.46 21.63 -32.19
CA MET A 1 36.36 22.13 -31.35
C MET A 1 36.15 21.11 -30.25
N ALA A 2 36.34 21.48 -28.99
CA ALA A 2 36.12 20.59 -27.85
C ALA A 2 34.60 20.46 -27.63
N PHE A 3 34.11 19.22 -27.55
CA PHE A 3 32.73 18.91 -27.22
C PHE A 3 32.48 19.35 -25.76
N ASN A 4 31.64 20.36 -25.56
CA ASN A 4 31.22 20.81 -24.24
C ASN A 4 29.85 20.19 -23.91
N PRO A 5 29.79 19.18 -23.02
CA PRO A 5 28.54 18.53 -22.63
C PRO A 5 27.54 19.46 -21.94
N ASP A 6 27.99 20.62 -21.43
CA ASP A 6 27.12 21.61 -20.77
C ASP A 6 26.26 22.44 -21.75
N ASN A 7 26.46 22.28 -23.06
CA ASN A 7 25.59 22.88 -24.08
C ASN A 7 24.31 22.06 -24.34
N PHE A 8 24.13 20.92 -23.67
CA PHE A 8 22.83 20.23 -23.62
C PHE A 8 21.96 20.88 -22.55
N GLN A 9 21.25 21.95 -22.91
CA GLN A 9 19.98 22.20 -22.26
C GLN A 9 19.01 21.14 -22.78
N PHE A 10 18.57 20.23 -21.90
CA PHE A 10 17.37 19.46 -22.19
C PHE A 10 16.23 20.49 -22.30
N GLU A 11 15.97 20.99 -23.51
CA GLU A 11 14.62 21.45 -23.82
C GLU A 11 13.73 20.27 -23.43
N ALA A 12 12.77 20.52 -22.53
CA ALA A 12 11.82 19.50 -22.15
C ALA A 12 11.15 19.03 -23.44
N ILE A 13 11.57 17.86 -23.93
CA ILE A 13 10.83 17.14 -24.95
C ILE A 13 9.55 16.77 -24.23
N GLN A 14 8.54 17.64 -24.31
CA GLN A 14 7.19 17.26 -24.01
C GLN A 14 6.82 16.26 -25.10
N THR A 15 7.13 14.97 -24.85
CA THR A 15 6.46 13.90 -25.56
C THR A 15 4.98 14.22 -25.47
N PRO A 16 4.25 14.38 -26.60
CA PRO A 16 2.84 14.66 -26.55
C PRO A 16 2.19 13.65 -25.62
N GLU A 17 1.37 14.11 -24.66
CA GLU A 17 0.74 13.27 -23.64
C GLU A 17 -0.08 12.10 -24.25
N GLU A 18 -0.32 12.15 -25.56
CA GLU A 18 -1.21 11.29 -26.33
C GLU A 18 -0.65 9.89 -26.68
N TYR A 19 0.64 9.59 -26.51
CA TYR A 19 1.20 8.29 -26.93
C TYR A 19 1.88 7.46 -25.84
N LYS A 20 1.28 7.41 -24.65
CA LYS A 20 1.73 6.52 -23.57
C LYS A 20 1.02 5.16 -23.66
N PRO A 21 1.73 4.04 -23.40
CA PRO A 21 1.13 2.72 -23.40
C PRO A 21 0.04 2.61 -22.33
N ILE A 22 -0.94 1.74 -22.56
CA ILE A 22 -1.97 1.40 -21.58
C ILE A 22 -1.45 0.37 -20.56
N LEU A 23 -0.45 -0.41 -20.96
CA LEU A 23 0.26 -1.34 -20.10
C LEU A 23 1.71 -1.42 -20.56
N GLU A 24 2.62 -1.38 -19.60
CA GLU A 24 4.04 -1.66 -19.79
C GLU A 24 4.47 -2.67 -18.72
N TRP A 25 5.16 -3.72 -19.15
CA TRP A 25 5.73 -4.75 -18.30
C TRP A 25 7.22 -4.86 -18.56
N ASP A 26 8.02 -4.69 -17.52
CA ASP A 26 9.43 -5.04 -17.48
C ASP A 26 9.58 -6.34 -16.68
N ALA A 27 9.77 -7.44 -17.41
CA ALA A 27 9.86 -8.79 -16.85
C ALA A 27 11.14 -9.02 -16.04
N LEU A 28 12.22 -8.27 -16.34
CA LEU A 28 13.49 -8.40 -15.62
C LEU A 28 13.43 -7.75 -14.24
N HIS A 29 12.81 -6.58 -14.15
CA HIS A 29 12.65 -5.84 -12.90
C HIS A 29 11.34 -6.19 -12.16
N ARG A 30 10.49 -7.04 -12.78
CA ARG A 30 9.15 -7.44 -12.31
C ARG A 30 8.22 -6.23 -12.15
N PHE A 31 8.45 -5.20 -12.95
CA PHE A 31 7.78 -3.93 -12.81
C PHE A 31 6.69 -3.82 -13.86
N ILE A 32 5.51 -3.35 -13.46
CA ILE A 32 4.39 -3.16 -14.36
C ILE A 32 3.81 -1.77 -14.12
N VAL A 33 3.44 -1.10 -15.21
CA VAL A 33 2.69 0.14 -15.21
C VAL A 33 1.40 -0.09 -15.98
N ILE A 34 0.26 0.27 -15.39
CA ILE A 34 -1.06 0.13 -16.02
C ILE A 34 -1.79 1.47 -15.96
N ARG A 35 -2.40 1.84 -17.08
CA ARG A 35 -3.30 2.99 -17.17
C ARG A 35 -4.68 2.62 -16.62
N VAL A 36 -5.15 3.37 -15.63
CA VAL A 36 -6.45 3.18 -14.97
C VAL A 36 -7.32 4.40 -15.24
N PRO A 37 -8.58 4.24 -15.68
CA PRO A 37 -9.51 5.35 -15.81
C PRO A 37 -9.91 5.87 -14.42
N GLU A 38 -9.84 7.19 -14.22
CA GLU A 38 -10.32 7.91 -13.04
C GLU A 38 -11.12 9.13 -13.49
N ASP A 39 -12.10 9.59 -12.69
CA ASP A 39 -13.09 10.61 -13.07
C ASP A 39 -12.53 11.77 -13.92
N GLY A 40 -12.81 11.74 -15.23
CA GLY A 40 -12.41 12.76 -16.19
C GLY A 40 -11.03 12.60 -16.83
N GLY A 41 -10.30 11.50 -16.58
CA GLY A 41 -8.98 11.25 -17.14
C GLY A 41 -8.43 9.83 -16.91
N PHE A 42 -7.11 9.72 -16.86
CA PHE A 42 -6.40 8.47 -16.60
C PHE A 42 -5.27 8.69 -15.60
N THR A 43 -5.10 7.74 -14.68
CA THR A 43 -3.93 7.65 -13.81
C THR A 43 -3.08 6.46 -14.20
N TYR A 44 -1.79 6.51 -13.85
CA TYR A 44 -0.86 5.40 -14.04
C TYR A 44 -0.55 4.77 -12.70
N GLN A 45 -0.87 3.48 -12.59
CA GLN A 45 -0.56 2.69 -11.41
C GLN A 45 0.64 1.82 -11.71
N ALA A 46 1.66 1.94 -10.86
CA ALA A 46 2.83 1.08 -10.90
C ALA A 46 2.69 -0.04 -9.86
N SER A 47 3.05 -1.26 -10.23
CA SER A 47 3.09 -2.41 -9.35
C SER A 47 4.36 -3.22 -9.59
N GLN A 48 4.94 -3.73 -8.52
CA GLN A 48 6.00 -4.74 -8.62
C GLN A 48 5.39 -6.11 -8.36
N LEU A 49 5.54 -7.03 -9.31
CA LEU A 49 5.10 -8.41 -9.16
C LEU A 49 5.96 -9.14 -8.13
N SER A 50 5.34 -10.06 -7.39
CA SER A 50 6.08 -11.06 -6.62
C SER A 50 6.98 -11.89 -7.53
N LYS A 51 8.02 -12.48 -6.96
CA LYS A 51 8.96 -13.31 -7.72
C LYS A 51 8.24 -14.52 -8.33
N GLU A 52 7.33 -15.10 -7.57
CA GLU A 52 6.54 -16.28 -7.89
C GLU A 52 5.60 -16.00 -9.05
N VAL A 53 4.85 -14.90 -9.00
CA VAL A 53 3.92 -14.52 -10.09
C VAL A 53 4.67 -14.19 -11.37
N ASN A 54 5.79 -13.44 -11.29
CA ASN A 54 6.59 -13.15 -12.48
C ASN A 54 7.22 -14.42 -13.08
N GLN A 55 7.61 -15.38 -12.26
CA GLN A 55 8.08 -16.68 -12.74
C GLN A 55 6.94 -17.47 -13.40
N ASN A 56 5.75 -17.49 -12.79
CA ASN A 56 4.59 -18.15 -13.38
C ASN A 56 4.17 -17.51 -14.71
N LEU A 57 4.34 -16.19 -14.89
CA LEU A 57 4.17 -15.55 -16.19
C LEU A 57 5.15 -16.11 -17.24
N HIS A 58 6.42 -16.28 -16.90
CA HIS A 58 7.39 -16.86 -17.83
C HIS A 58 7.13 -18.33 -18.15
N ASP A 59 6.69 -19.11 -17.17
CA ASP A 59 6.51 -20.56 -17.29
C ASP A 59 5.13 -20.95 -17.85
N GLY A 60 4.12 -20.12 -17.62
CA GLY A 60 2.73 -20.38 -17.99
C GLY A 60 2.32 -19.83 -19.35
N MET A 61 3.14 -18.95 -19.94
CA MET A 61 2.92 -18.44 -21.28
C MET A 61 3.20 -19.51 -22.35
N PRO A 62 2.58 -19.41 -23.55
CA PRO A 62 2.90 -20.26 -24.68
C PRO A 62 4.39 -20.16 -25.04
N ASP A 63 4.98 -21.26 -25.51
CA ASP A 63 6.40 -21.33 -25.88
C ASP A 63 6.77 -20.30 -26.96
N GLU A 64 5.83 -19.95 -27.84
CA GLU A 64 6.04 -18.90 -28.85
C GLU A 64 6.33 -17.54 -28.21
N TRP A 65 5.74 -17.28 -27.05
CA TRP A 65 5.84 -16.01 -26.33
C TRP A 65 7.04 -16.01 -25.40
N SER A 66 7.17 -17.01 -24.54
CA SER A 66 8.26 -17.08 -23.57
C SER A 66 8.61 -18.53 -23.24
N HIS A 67 9.89 -18.86 -23.32
CA HIS A 67 10.43 -20.12 -22.81
C HIS A 67 11.90 -19.96 -22.38
N GLU A 68 12.51 -21.00 -21.83
CA GLU A 68 13.85 -20.92 -21.22
C GLU A 68 14.93 -20.32 -22.13
N ASN A 69 14.91 -20.69 -23.42
CA ASN A 69 15.89 -20.25 -24.41
C ASN A 69 15.53 -18.93 -25.10
N ASP A 70 14.30 -18.46 -24.95
CA ASP A 70 13.79 -17.24 -25.59
C ASP A 70 12.68 -16.65 -24.72
N ARG A 71 13.06 -15.74 -23.82
CA ARG A 71 12.17 -15.20 -22.79
C ARG A 71 11.79 -13.77 -23.08
N ILE A 72 10.60 -13.36 -22.64
CA ILE A 72 10.18 -11.96 -22.67
C ILE A 72 11.06 -11.12 -21.73
N VAL A 73 11.32 -9.89 -22.13
CA VAL A 73 12.05 -8.89 -21.36
C VAL A 73 11.16 -7.69 -21.07
N SER A 74 10.50 -7.18 -22.09
CA SER A 74 9.56 -6.10 -21.95
C SER A 74 8.39 -6.28 -22.91
N PHE A 75 7.22 -5.84 -22.48
CA PHE A 75 6.02 -5.78 -23.31
C PHE A 75 5.32 -4.45 -23.05
N ALA A 76 4.93 -3.75 -24.10
CA ALA A 76 4.09 -2.56 -23.98
C ALA A 76 2.99 -2.60 -25.05
N ILE A 77 1.80 -2.13 -24.71
CA ILE A 77 0.65 -2.07 -25.61
C ILE A 77 -0.06 -0.72 -25.47
N TRP A 78 -0.57 -0.18 -26.57
CA TRP A 78 -1.23 1.11 -26.65
C TRP A 78 -2.74 0.96 -26.87
N ALA A 79 -3.48 2.06 -26.77
CA ALA A 79 -4.94 2.06 -26.82
C ALA A 79 -5.51 1.70 -28.21
N ASP A 80 -4.72 1.92 -29.25
CA ASP A 80 -5.00 1.56 -30.64
C ASP A 80 -4.63 0.10 -30.97
N GLY A 81 -4.03 -0.63 -30.03
CA GLY A 81 -3.61 -2.02 -30.21
C GLY A 81 -2.18 -2.16 -30.75
N GLU A 82 -1.47 -1.07 -31.03
CA GLU A 82 -0.03 -1.16 -31.29
C GLU A 82 0.69 -1.75 -30.08
N TYR A 83 1.78 -2.48 -30.30
CA TYR A 83 2.54 -3.11 -29.25
C TYR A 83 4.04 -3.15 -29.55
N THR A 84 4.83 -3.28 -28.50
CA THR A 84 6.26 -3.58 -28.55
C THR A 84 6.54 -4.76 -27.65
N LEU A 85 7.31 -5.72 -28.13
CA LEU A 85 7.69 -6.91 -27.37
C LEU A 85 9.18 -7.18 -27.56
N ASP A 86 9.98 -7.00 -26.51
CA ASP A 86 11.39 -7.37 -26.52
C ASP A 86 11.59 -8.74 -25.89
N LYS A 87 12.41 -9.57 -26.53
CA LYS A 87 12.79 -10.90 -26.07
C LYS A 87 14.30 -11.03 -25.95
N GLU A 88 14.73 -11.96 -25.11
CA GLU A 88 16.13 -12.34 -24.93
C GLU A 88 16.35 -13.82 -25.24
N LYS A 89 17.06 -14.08 -26.34
CA LYS A 89 17.42 -15.42 -26.79
C LYS A 89 18.81 -15.82 -26.33
N LEU A 90 18.97 -17.06 -25.87
CA LEU A 90 20.28 -17.65 -25.61
C LEU A 90 20.99 -17.95 -26.93
N LYS A 91 22.14 -17.34 -27.15
CA LYS A 91 23.01 -17.57 -28.30
C LYS A 91 24.38 -18.05 -27.83
N TYR A 92 24.80 -19.19 -28.36
CA TYR A 92 26.17 -19.68 -28.16
C TYR A 92 27.12 -18.90 -29.07
N ASP A 93 28.15 -18.33 -28.47
CA ASP A 93 29.21 -17.63 -29.17
C ASP A 93 30.39 -18.59 -29.39
N PHE A 94 30.56 -19.07 -30.62
CA PHE A 94 31.58 -20.06 -30.97
C PHE A 94 33.02 -19.53 -30.81
N ALA A 95 33.23 -18.21 -30.88
CA ALA A 95 34.54 -17.62 -30.73
C ALA A 95 34.97 -17.59 -29.25
N THR A 96 34.05 -17.20 -28.36
CA THR A 96 34.34 -17.12 -26.92
C THR A 96 34.01 -18.39 -26.13
N LYS A 97 33.35 -19.36 -26.78
CA LYS A 97 32.81 -20.60 -26.18
C LYS A 97 31.88 -20.33 -24.99
N LYS A 98 31.22 -19.17 -24.97
CA LYS A 98 30.30 -18.74 -23.91
C LYS A 98 28.90 -18.56 -24.49
N THR A 99 27.90 -18.85 -23.68
CA THR A 99 26.51 -18.54 -24.02
C THR A 99 26.20 -17.13 -23.53
N LYS A 100 25.58 -16.32 -24.39
CA LYS A 100 25.11 -14.97 -24.04
C LYS A 100 23.64 -14.80 -24.41
N ARG A 101 22.91 -14.04 -23.60
CA ARG A 101 21.55 -13.58 -23.94
C ARG A 101 21.68 -12.41 -24.91
N VAL A 102 20.97 -12.47 -26.03
CA VAL A 102 20.90 -11.39 -27.02
C VAL A 102 19.47 -10.89 -27.07
N ARG A 103 19.30 -9.58 -26.81
CA ARG A 103 18.00 -8.92 -26.86
C ARG A 103 17.63 -8.57 -28.30
N TYR A 104 16.36 -8.71 -28.64
CA TYR A 104 15.80 -8.36 -29.93
C TYR A 104 14.31 -8.01 -29.81
N GLU A 105 13.83 -7.15 -30.70
CA GLU A 105 12.41 -6.80 -30.83
C GLU A 105 11.69 -7.92 -31.62
N TYR A 106 10.59 -8.44 -31.06
CA TYR A 106 9.77 -9.49 -31.65
C TYR A 106 8.51 -8.91 -32.28
N LYS A 107 8.37 -9.07 -33.60
CA LYS A 107 7.24 -8.54 -34.40
C LYS A 107 6.24 -9.61 -34.85
N GLY A 108 6.36 -10.82 -34.32
CA GLY A 108 5.57 -11.98 -34.75
C GLY A 108 4.24 -12.17 -34.02
N LEU A 109 3.90 -11.27 -33.09
CA LEU A 109 2.66 -11.37 -32.32
C LEU A 109 1.48 -10.88 -33.17
N THR A 110 0.40 -11.65 -33.22
CA THR A 110 -0.86 -11.15 -33.80
C THR A 110 -1.50 -10.16 -32.83
N GLU A 111 -2.35 -9.26 -33.33
CA GLU A 111 -3.12 -8.33 -32.48
C GLU A 111 -3.93 -9.08 -31.41
N THR A 112 -4.54 -10.22 -31.78
CA THR A 112 -5.28 -11.07 -30.83
C THR A 112 -4.39 -11.63 -29.72
N ALA A 113 -3.16 -12.04 -30.06
CA ALA A 113 -2.19 -12.54 -29.09
C ALA A 113 -1.63 -11.40 -28.20
N ALA A 114 -1.49 -10.18 -28.73
CA ALA A 114 -1.10 -9.00 -27.95
C ALA A 114 -2.17 -8.64 -26.90
N VAL A 115 -3.45 -8.67 -27.28
CA VAL A 115 -4.58 -8.45 -26.38
C VAL A 115 -4.70 -9.57 -25.34
N GLU A 116 -4.48 -10.82 -25.74
CA GLU A 116 -4.45 -11.96 -24.83
C GLU A 116 -3.32 -11.82 -23.81
N MET A 117 -2.10 -11.47 -24.25
CA MET A 117 -0.97 -11.18 -23.36
C MET A 117 -1.27 -10.05 -22.39
N PHE A 118 -1.92 -8.97 -22.85
CA PHE A 118 -2.39 -7.89 -21.98
C PHE A 118 -3.32 -8.40 -20.88
N ASN A 119 -4.30 -9.25 -21.22
CA ASN A 119 -5.23 -9.84 -20.24
C ASN A 119 -4.52 -10.77 -19.24
N VAL A 120 -3.52 -11.54 -19.69
CA VAL A 120 -2.69 -12.39 -18.82
C VAL A 120 -1.89 -11.55 -17.83
N ILE A 121 -1.25 -10.46 -18.30
CA ILE A 121 -0.46 -9.58 -17.42
C ILE A 121 -1.38 -8.86 -16.43
N LYS A 122 -2.56 -8.40 -16.88
CA LYS A 122 -3.57 -7.82 -15.99
C LYS A 122 -3.98 -8.81 -14.89
N ALA A 123 -4.23 -10.08 -15.25
CA ALA A 123 -4.56 -11.13 -14.30
C ALA A 123 -3.41 -11.38 -13.32
N ALA A 124 -2.16 -11.40 -13.77
CA ALA A 124 -0.98 -11.55 -12.92
C ALA A 124 -0.85 -10.42 -11.89
N VAL A 125 -1.09 -9.17 -12.29
CA VAL A 125 -1.08 -8.04 -11.35
C VAL A 125 -2.16 -8.21 -10.29
N THR A 126 -3.38 -8.56 -10.70
CA THR A 126 -4.48 -8.81 -9.74
C THR A 126 -4.13 -9.95 -8.78
N VAL A 127 -3.62 -11.08 -9.28
CA VAL A 127 -3.18 -12.22 -8.47
C VAL A 127 -2.08 -11.82 -7.48
N SER A 128 -1.05 -11.10 -7.93
CA SER A 128 0.05 -10.66 -7.07
C SER A 128 -0.43 -9.70 -5.98
N GLN A 129 -1.36 -8.80 -6.30
CA GLN A 129 -1.94 -7.87 -5.33
C GLN A 129 -2.80 -8.62 -4.30
N LEU A 130 -3.60 -9.59 -4.74
CA LEU A 130 -4.45 -10.40 -3.87
C LEU A 130 -3.64 -11.29 -2.92
N ASP A 131 -2.61 -11.98 -3.43
CA ASP A 131 -1.76 -12.83 -2.59
C ASP A 131 -1.06 -12.01 -1.50
N ALA A 132 -0.47 -10.87 -1.88
CA ALA A 132 0.12 -9.94 -0.92
C ALA A 132 -0.92 -9.39 0.08
N ARG A 133 -2.13 -9.11 -0.40
CA ARG A 133 -3.24 -8.63 0.43
C ARG A 133 -3.65 -9.67 1.47
N ILE A 134 -3.86 -10.92 1.07
CA ILE A 134 -4.23 -12.03 1.97
C ILE A 134 -3.08 -12.37 2.92
N GLY A 135 -1.83 -12.39 2.44
CA GLY A 135 -0.67 -12.65 3.30
C GLY A 135 -0.54 -11.63 4.44
N LYS A 136 -0.76 -10.34 4.15
CA LYS A 136 -0.82 -9.29 5.19
C LYS A 136 -1.97 -9.52 6.16
N SER A 137 -3.13 -9.88 5.63
CA SER A 137 -4.35 -10.23 6.37
C SER A 137 -4.07 -11.32 7.43
N LYS A 138 -3.48 -12.44 7.01
CA LYS A 138 -3.06 -13.53 7.92
C LYS A 138 -2.01 -13.08 8.93
N ALA A 139 -1.04 -12.26 8.53
CA ALA A 139 -0.04 -11.73 9.45
C ALA A 139 -0.68 -10.87 10.57
N VAL A 140 -1.77 -10.16 10.28
CA VAL A 140 -2.54 -9.42 11.29
C VAL A 140 -3.29 -10.37 12.21
N LEU A 141 -3.90 -11.45 11.71
CA LEU A 141 -4.51 -12.47 12.57
C LEU A 141 -3.48 -13.12 13.50
N ASP A 142 -2.31 -13.47 12.98
CA ASP A 142 -1.22 -14.03 13.77
C ASP A 142 -0.68 -13.05 14.81
N LEU A 143 -0.66 -11.75 14.49
CA LEU A 143 -0.25 -10.68 15.41
C LEU A 143 -1.32 -10.43 16.48
N ALA A 144 -2.59 -10.38 16.09
CA ALA A 144 -3.73 -10.23 16.99
C ALA A 144 -3.88 -11.44 17.93
N ALA A 145 -3.51 -12.64 17.47
CA ALA A 145 -3.44 -13.83 18.32
C ALA A 145 -2.31 -13.77 19.36
N ARG A 146 -1.32 -12.88 19.20
CA ARG A 146 -0.24 -12.69 20.17
C ARG A 146 -0.67 -11.71 21.24
N GLN A 147 -1.22 -12.24 22.33
CA GLN A 147 -1.58 -11.46 23.53
C GLN A 147 -0.46 -10.52 23.99
N SER A 148 0.81 -10.93 23.90
CA SER A 148 1.96 -10.12 24.30
C SER A 148 2.12 -8.83 23.50
N PHE A 149 1.76 -8.84 22.21
CA PHE A 149 1.85 -7.65 21.36
C PHE A 149 0.75 -6.65 21.73
N LEU A 150 -0.48 -7.13 21.90
CA LEU A 150 -1.61 -6.31 22.34
C LEU A 150 -1.35 -5.68 23.71
N SER A 151 -0.84 -6.49 24.66
CA SER A 151 -0.46 -5.99 25.98
C SER A 151 0.64 -4.93 25.91
N GLN A 152 1.64 -5.09 25.05
CA GLN A 152 2.68 -4.07 24.88
C GLN A 152 2.11 -2.73 24.34
N LEU A 153 1.22 -2.78 23.34
CA LEU A 153 0.59 -1.57 22.80
C LEU A 153 -0.24 -0.84 23.85
N ASP A 154 -1.05 -1.59 24.61
CA ASP A 154 -1.83 -1.03 25.72
C ASP A 154 -0.90 -0.39 26.77
N GLU A 155 0.16 -1.10 27.18
CA GLU A 155 1.15 -0.56 28.13
C GLU A 155 1.81 0.74 27.64
N GLU A 156 2.20 0.82 26.37
CA GLU A 156 2.79 2.02 25.76
C GLU A 156 1.80 3.19 25.75
N ARG A 157 0.52 2.93 25.47
CA ARG A 157 -0.55 3.93 25.55
C ARG A 157 -0.79 4.40 26.98
N GLN A 158 -0.91 3.48 27.94
CA GLN A 158 -1.07 3.82 29.35
C GLN A 158 0.11 4.65 29.86
N ALA A 159 1.33 4.30 29.46
CA ALA A 159 2.52 5.07 29.80
C ALA A 159 2.49 6.49 29.22
N THR A 160 1.99 6.65 28.00
CA THR A 160 1.83 7.95 27.34
C THR A 160 0.77 8.81 28.04
N ILE A 161 -0.41 8.26 28.31
CA ILE A 161 -1.49 8.96 29.02
C ILE A 161 -1.03 9.39 30.42
N LYS A 162 -0.33 8.50 31.13
CA LYS A 162 0.27 8.82 32.43
C LYS A 162 1.26 9.98 32.31
N LYS A 163 2.18 9.92 31.35
CA LYS A 163 3.17 11.00 31.12
C LYS A 163 2.50 12.34 30.80
N LEU A 164 1.44 12.35 29.99
CA LEU A 164 0.69 13.57 29.65
C LEU A 164 -0.06 14.13 30.87
N ASN A 165 -0.72 13.27 31.65
CA ASN A 165 -1.35 13.68 32.90
C ASN A 165 -0.31 14.21 33.90
N ASP A 166 0.82 13.55 34.05
CA ASP A 166 1.88 13.98 34.96
C ASP A 166 2.47 15.34 34.56
N ALA A 167 2.67 15.56 33.26
CA ALA A 167 3.18 16.82 32.73
C ALA A 167 2.26 18.02 33.00
N CYS A 168 0.95 17.80 33.15
CA CYS A 168 -0.02 18.86 33.44
C CYS A 168 -0.54 18.83 34.88
N ASN A 169 0.03 18.03 35.80
CA ASN A 169 -0.41 17.96 37.19
C ASN A 169 -0.33 19.32 37.92
N TRP A 170 0.61 20.18 37.54
CA TRP A 170 0.75 21.51 38.12
C TRP A 170 -0.52 22.37 38.00
N THR A 171 -1.33 22.16 36.95
CA THR A 171 -2.59 22.90 36.69
C THR A 171 -3.70 22.58 37.69
N GLN A 172 -3.55 21.49 38.45
CA GLN A 172 -4.55 21.00 39.40
C GLN A 172 -4.23 21.42 40.84
N LEU A 173 -3.11 22.12 41.06
CA LEU A 173 -2.72 22.62 42.36
C LEU A 173 -3.56 23.86 42.72
N ALA A 174 -3.87 24.03 44.01
CA ALA A 174 -4.71 25.13 44.48
C ALA A 174 -4.06 26.52 44.30
N ASP A 175 -2.74 26.56 44.17
CA ASP A 175 -1.93 27.75 43.92
C ASP A 175 -1.61 27.98 42.43
N ALA A 176 -2.13 27.14 41.54
CA ALA A 176 -1.97 27.32 40.11
C ALA A 176 -2.69 28.61 39.65
N THR A 177 -2.01 29.39 38.82
CA THR A 177 -2.55 30.61 38.23
C THR A 177 -2.62 30.47 36.72
N ASP A 178 -3.72 30.92 36.13
CA ASP A 178 -3.92 31.03 34.69
C ASP A 178 -2.87 31.94 34.05
N SER A 179 -2.21 31.48 32.98
CA SER A 179 -1.39 32.33 32.10
C SER A 179 -2.22 33.06 31.05
N PHE A 180 -3.39 32.51 30.72
CA PHE A 180 -4.44 33.15 29.93
C PHE A 180 -5.82 32.78 30.48
N THR A 181 -6.83 33.59 30.16
CA THR A 181 -8.16 33.46 30.76
C THR A 181 -8.77 32.08 30.49
N GLY A 182 -9.06 31.33 31.55
CA GLY A 182 -9.72 30.02 31.47
C GLY A 182 -8.78 28.84 31.20
N GLU A 183 -7.46 29.03 31.25
CA GLU A 183 -6.45 27.99 31.00
C GLU A 183 -6.66 26.74 31.87
N ILE A 184 -6.77 26.88 33.19
CA ILE A 184 -6.89 25.74 34.11
C ILE A 184 -8.15 24.91 33.82
N ALA A 185 -9.23 25.56 33.39
CA ALA A 185 -10.46 24.86 32.98
C ALA A 185 -10.22 24.01 31.73
N LEU A 186 -9.51 24.54 30.73
CA LEU A 186 -9.14 23.78 29.52
C LEU A 186 -8.22 22.60 29.84
N TRP A 187 -7.24 22.76 30.74
CA TRP A 187 -6.40 21.65 31.21
C TRP A 187 -7.20 20.59 31.97
N THR A 188 -8.22 21.01 32.71
CA THR A 188 -9.15 20.07 33.37
C THR A 188 -9.93 19.26 32.35
N THR A 189 -10.45 19.91 31.30
CA THR A 189 -11.13 19.25 30.17
C THR A 189 -10.19 18.29 29.44
N TYR A 190 -8.95 18.70 29.14
CA TYR A 190 -7.93 17.87 28.51
C TYR A 190 -7.68 16.57 29.31
N ARG A 191 -7.47 16.68 30.63
CA ARG A 191 -7.25 15.53 31.51
C ARG A 191 -8.47 14.64 31.65
N ALA A 192 -9.69 15.20 31.62
CA ALA A 192 -10.91 14.41 31.61
C ALA A 192 -10.99 13.59 30.31
N TRP A 193 -10.79 14.23 29.16
CA TRP A 193 -10.80 13.56 27.87
C TRP A 193 -9.79 12.41 27.80
N LEU A 194 -8.54 12.61 28.27
CA LEU A 194 -7.51 11.57 28.28
C LEU A 194 -7.89 10.36 29.14
N ARG A 195 -8.69 10.54 30.19
CA ARG A 195 -9.16 9.45 31.05
C ARG A 195 -10.38 8.75 30.45
N ASP A 196 -11.30 9.53 29.91
CA ASP A 196 -12.59 9.02 29.40
C ASP A 196 -12.43 8.29 28.07
N ASN A 197 -11.39 8.62 27.29
CA ASN A 197 -11.07 7.97 26.01
C ASN A 197 -9.92 6.96 26.12
N ASN A 198 -9.66 6.45 27.32
CA ASN A 198 -8.63 5.44 27.55
C ASN A 198 -9.22 4.03 27.50
N ARG A 199 -9.57 3.55 26.30
CA ARG A 199 -10.00 2.16 26.12
C ARG A 199 -8.79 1.24 26.07
N GLN A 200 -8.86 0.15 26.81
CA GLN A 200 -7.87 -0.91 26.91
C GLN A 200 -8.25 -2.08 25.99
N VAL A 201 -7.32 -3.00 25.77
CA VAL A 201 -7.56 -4.22 24.96
C VAL A 201 -8.79 -4.99 25.45
N GLY A 202 -8.98 -5.07 26.77
CA GLY A 202 -10.11 -5.78 27.38
C GLY A 202 -11.48 -5.12 27.19
N ASP A 203 -11.53 -3.87 26.69
CA ASP A 203 -12.79 -3.17 26.40
C ASP A 203 -13.36 -3.53 25.02
N PHE A 204 -12.66 -4.36 24.24
CA PHE A 204 -13.05 -4.79 22.91
C PHE A 204 -13.30 -6.30 22.87
N ASP A 205 -14.40 -6.71 22.25
CA ASP A 205 -14.75 -8.13 22.04
C ASP A 205 -13.81 -8.81 21.04
N ASP A 206 -13.25 -8.04 20.11
CA ASP A 206 -12.32 -8.48 19.07
C ASP A 206 -10.99 -7.70 19.18
N PRO A 207 -9.83 -8.38 19.32
CA PRO A 207 -8.52 -7.76 19.22
C PRO A 207 -8.31 -6.89 17.96
N LEU A 208 -8.97 -7.21 16.84
CA LEU A 208 -8.92 -6.40 15.63
C LEU A 208 -9.65 -5.06 15.77
N ASP A 209 -10.69 -5.00 16.61
CA ASP A 209 -11.35 -3.73 16.95
C ASP A 209 -10.42 -2.83 17.75
N PHE A 210 -9.65 -3.40 18.70
CA PHE A 210 -8.61 -2.67 19.41
C PHE A 210 -7.53 -2.12 18.46
N LEU A 211 -7.01 -2.94 17.55
CA LEU A 211 -6.00 -2.47 16.57
C LEU A 211 -6.53 -1.37 15.65
N THR A 212 -7.80 -1.47 15.24
CA THR A 212 -8.46 -0.42 14.45
C THR A 212 -8.58 0.87 15.27
N TYR A 213 -9.00 0.75 16.53
CA TYR A 213 -9.11 1.87 17.45
C TYR A 213 -7.75 2.55 17.71
N GLU A 214 -6.67 1.77 17.89
CA GLU A 214 -5.32 2.31 18.08
C GLU A 214 -4.88 3.22 16.93
N GLU A 215 -5.12 2.79 15.69
CA GLU A 215 -4.72 3.51 14.48
C GLU A 215 -5.61 4.73 14.20
N GLU A 216 -6.90 4.64 14.50
CA GLU A 216 -7.84 5.75 14.34
C GLU A 216 -7.74 6.77 15.49
N TYR A 217 -7.13 6.41 16.62
CA TYR A 217 -6.98 7.28 17.77
C TYR A 217 -6.24 8.58 17.41
N ARG A 218 -6.75 9.70 17.90
CA ARG A 218 -6.14 11.01 17.75
C ARG A 218 -6.00 11.64 19.12
N TRP A 219 -4.80 12.12 19.41
CA TRP A 219 -4.44 12.77 20.66
C TRP A 219 -4.92 14.22 20.66
N PRO A 220 -5.56 14.70 21.73
CA PRO A 220 -5.92 16.11 21.85
C PRO A 220 -4.67 16.98 21.81
N ILE A 221 -4.71 18.11 21.10
CA ILE A 221 -3.68 19.15 21.20
C ILE A 221 -3.73 19.75 22.60
N ASP A 222 -2.59 20.19 23.15
CA ASP A 222 -2.60 20.77 24.48
C ASP A 222 -3.32 22.16 24.49
N PRO A 223 -3.86 22.60 25.66
CA PRO A 223 -4.55 23.88 25.77
C PRO A 223 -3.74 25.11 25.36
N ILE A 224 -2.41 25.07 25.45
CA ILE A 224 -1.54 26.18 25.05
C ILE A 224 -1.49 26.27 23.51
N GLU A 225 -1.36 25.15 22.84
CA GLU A 225 -1.39 25.04 21.37
C GLU A 225 -2.77 25.45 20.84
N TYR A 226 -3.85 25.00 21.51
CA TYR A 226 -5.21 25.43 21.20
C TYR A 226 -5.37 26.95 21.32
N HIS A 227 -4.95 27.56 22.42
CA HIS A 227 -5.00 29.02 22.60
C HIS A 227 -4.15 29.76 21.56
N ARG A 228 -3.03 29.19 21.12
CA ARG A 228 -2.22 29.79 20.05
C ARG A 228 -2.95 29.79 18.69
N ASN A 229 -3.71 28.73 18.41
CA ASN A 229 -4.42 28.56 17.15
C ASN A 229 -5.76 29.32 17.12
N ASP A 230 -6.45 29.41 18.27
CA ASP A 230 -7.69 30.17 18.44
C ASP A 230 -7.63 31.00 19.74
N PRO A 231 -6.98 32.18 19.73
CA PRO A 231 -6.80 33.00 20.93
C PRO A 231 -8.11 33.52 21.54
N GLU A 232 -9.14 33.66 20.71
CA GLU A 232 -10.47 34.15 21.12
C GLU A 232 -11.37 32.99 21.61
N HIS A 233 -10.90 31.75 21.51
CA HIS A 233 -11.66 30.53 21.84
C HIS A 233 -13.04 30.51 21.16
N ALA A 234 -13.11 30.93 19.88
CA ALA A 234 -14.34 31.00 19.11
C ALA A 234 -14.98 29.62 18.89
N THR A 235 -14.16 28.56 18.88
CA THR A 235 -14.59 27.17 18.74
C THR A 235 -14.40 26.43 20.05
N GLU A 236 -15.41 25.69 20.55
CA GLU A 236 -15.28 24.95 21.81
C GLU A 236 -14.13 23.93 21.76
N TYR A 237 -13.27 23.93 22.78
CA TYR A 237 -12.11 23.04 22.83
C TYR A 237 -12.52 21.56 22.77
N LEU A 238 -11.76 20.76 22.01
CA LEU A 238 -12.03 19.34 21.70
C LEU A 238 -13.36 19.05 20.95
N SER A 239 -14.02 20.07 20.38
CA SER A 239 -15.26 19.86 19.61
C SER A 239 -15.07 19.57 18.11
N VAL A 240 -13.89 19.83 17.54
CA VAL A 240 -13.61 19.69 16.10
C VAL A 240 -12.33 18.88 15.84
N PRO A 241 -12.19 18.23 14.66
CA PRO A 241 -11.04 17.39 14.32
C PRO A 241 -9.68 18.09 14.41
N GLU A 242 -9.63 19.41 14.16
CA GLU A 242 -8.42 20.24 14.20
C GLU A 242 -7.83 20.33 15.62
N HIS A 243 -8.62 20.01 16.65
CA HIS A 243 -8.16 19.93 18.03
C HIS A 243 -7.44 18.61 18.35
N PHE A 244 -7.21 17.75 17.35
CA PHE A 244 -6.57 16.45 17.55
C PHE A 244 -5.44 16.18 16.53
N ASN A 245 -4.41 15.47 17.00
CA ASN A 245 -3.23 15.11 16.24
C ASN A 245 -2.97 13.60 16.28
N ARG A 246 -2.26 13.06 15.28
CA ARG A 246 -1.86 11.64 15.27
C ARG A 246 -0.80 11.31 16.32
N THR A 247 0.01 12.29 16.72
CA THR A 247 1.10 12.10 17.69
C THR A 247 0.91 13.03 18.89
N PRO A 248 1.20 12.56 20.12
CA PRO A 248 1.18 13.43 21.30
C PRO A 248 2.34 14.43 21.22
N TYR A 249 2.05 15.73 21.23
CA TYR A 249 3.07 16.78 21.23
C TYR A 249 3.95 16.66 22.50
N ARG A 250 5.28 16.82 22.36
CA ARG A 250 6.36 16.51 23.35
C ARG A 250 6.67 15.02 23.62
N GLY A 251 6.00 14.08 22.95
CA GLY A 251 6.42 12.68 22.90
C GLY A 251 7.55 12.48 21.90
N GLY A 252 8.80 12.71 22.29
CA GLY A 252 9.95 12.22 21.54
C GLY A 252 9.88 10.70 21.46
N GLY A 253 9.65 10.17 20.26
CA GLY A 253 9.53 8.75 19.99
C GLY A 253 8.18 8.42 19.36
N THR A 254 8.19 8.26 18.04
CA THR A 254 7.19 7.49 17.31
C THR A 254 7.17 6.05 17.84
N THR A 255 6.32 5.77 18.82
CA THR A 255 5.78 4.41 18.97
C THR A 255 4.77 4.23 17.82
N VAL A 256 4.92 3.14 17.07
CA VAL A 256 4.10 2.72 15.90
C VAL A 256 4.52 3.24 14.48
N ALA A 257 5.41 4.23 14.32
CA ALA A 257 5.79 4.73 12.97
C ALA A 257 6.77 3.84 12.15
N ALA A 258 6.69 2.52 12.27
CA ALA A 258 7.22 1.58 11.28
C ALA A 258 6.15 0.61 10.72
N LEU A 259 4.89 0.71 11.15
CA LEU A 259 3.79 -0.17 10.74
C LEU A 259 2.52 0.59 10.28
N ASP A 260 2.62 1.91 10.16
CA ASP A 260 1.51 2.89 10.05
C ASP A 260 0.86 2.96 8.65
N GLY A 261 0.49 1.81 8.09
CA GLY A 261 -0.29 1.77 6.85
C GLY A 261 -0.59 0.38 6.31
N ASN A 262 -0.06 -0.68 6.93
CA ASN A 262 -0.37 -2.05 6.56
C ASN A 262 -1.38 -2.71 7.50
N LEU A 263 -1.53 -2.23 8.75
CA LEU A 263 -2.37 -2.88 9.76
C LEU A 263 -3.87 -2.56 9.58
N GLU A 264 -4.28 -1.29 9.46
CA GLU A 264 -5.68 -0.89 9.17
C GLU A 264 -6.21 -1.62 7.96
N LYS A 265 -5.43 -1.55 6.88
CA LYS A 265 -5.84 -2.09 5.59
C LYS A 265 -6.04 -3.59 5.76
N ALA A 266 -5.09 -4.29 6.37
CA ALA A 266 -5.20 -5.72 6.61
C ALA A 266 -6.37 -6.08 7.55
N ALA A 267 -6.61 -5.33 8.64
CA ALA A 267 -7.74 -5.56 9.55
C ALA A 267 -9.10 -5.32 8.86
N LYS A 268 -9.23 -4.25 8.05
CA LYS A 268 -10.42 -3.98 7.25
C LYS A 268 -10.65 -5.07 6.20
N ILE A 269 -9.59 -5.57 5.60
CA ILE A 269 -9.63 -6.68 4.63
C ILE A 269 -10.07 -7.97 5.30
N GLU A 270 -9.54 -8.33 6.47
CA GLU A 270 -9.99 -9.50 7.24
C GLU A 270 -11.48 -9.40 7.57
N LYS A 271 -11.93 -8.27 8.11
CA LYS A 271 -13.36 -8.04 8.37
C LYS A 271 -14.19 -8.15 7.10
N GLN A 272 -13.66 -7.71 5.96
CA GLN A 272 -14.30 -7.89 4.67
C GLN A 272 -14.38 -9.37 4.28
N ILE A 273 -13.28 -10.12 4.36
CA ILE A 273 -13.24 -11.57 4.07
C ILE A 273 -14.24 -12.32 4.95
N ALA A 274 -14.24 -12.06 6.26
CA ALA A 274 -15.11 -12.70 7.23
C ALA A 274 -16.61 -12.37 7.00
N ARG A 275 -16.93 -11.13 6.62
CA ARG A 275 -18.33 -10.69 6.38
C ARG A 275 -18.85 -11.09 5.00
N GLU A 276 -17.99 -11.06 3.98
CA GLU A 276 -18.39 -11.18 2.58
C GLU A 276 -18.09 -12.56 1.97
N GLY A 277 -17.41 -13.45 2.70
CA GLY A 277 -17.05 -14.79 2.25
C GLY A 277 -15.86 -14.83 1.30
N GLY A 278 -14.96 -13.84 1.37
CA GLY A 278 -13.76 -13.76 0.53
C GLY A 278 -13.56 -12.40 -0.15
N VAL A 279 -12.37 -12.18 -0.70
CA VAL A 279 -12.06 -10.96 -1.46
C VAL A 279 -12.71 -11.05 -2.85
N PRO A 280 -13.47 -10.04 -3.32
CA PRO A 280 -14.12 -10.10 -4.63
C PRO A 280 -13.10 -10.08 -5.77
N VAL A 281 -13.26 -11.00 -6.73
CA VAL A 281 -12.43 -11.09 -7.94
C VAL A 281 -13.32 -11.40 -9.14
N SER A 282 -13.03 -10.79 -10.29
CA SER A 282 -13.75 -11.08 -11.53
C SER A 282 -13.53 -12.54 -11.95
N THR A 283 -14.62 -13.22 -12.33
CA THR A 283 -14.58 -14.60 -12.84
C THR A 283 -13.64 -14.73 -14.05
N LEU A 284 -13.59 -13.71 -14.92
CA LEU A 284 -12.70 -13.71 -16.09
C LEU A 284 -11.23 -13.71 -15.65
N ILE A 285 -10.87 -12.82 -14.72
CA ILE A 285 -9.50 -12.73 -14.18
C ILE A 285 -9.07 -14.04 -13.54
N TRP A 286 -9.96 -14.65 -12.74
CA TRP A 286 -9.66 -15.91 -12.07
C TRP A 286 -9.41 -17.05 -13.07
N ARG A 287 -10.28 -17.20 -14.08
CA ARG A 287 -10.10 -18.21 -15.14
C ARG A 287 -8.80 -18.01 -15.92
N THR A 288 -8.46 -16.76 -16.26
CA THR A 288 -7.17 -16.46 -16.89
C THR A 288 -6.01 -16.85 -15.97
N ALA A 289 -6.10 -16.57 -14.67
CA ALA A 289 -5.07 -16.96 -13.72
C ALA A 289 -4.88 -18.48 -13.64
N GLU A 290 -5.96 -19.26 -13.67
CA GLU A 290 -5.91 -20.73 -13.71
C GLU A 290 -5.33 -21.25 -15.04
N GLN A 291 -5.81 -20.73 -16.17
CA GLN A 291 -5.36 -21.14 -17.51
C GLN A 291 -3.85 -20.99 -17.68
N TYR A 292 -3.28 -19.89 -17.15
CA TYR A 292 -1.85 -19.58 -17.26
C TYR A 292 -1.06 -19.94 -15.99
N ASN A 293 -1.63 -20.73 -15.07
CA ASN A 293 -0.99 -21.19 -13.85
C ASN A 293 -0.38 -20.07 -12.99
N LEU A 294 -0.98 -18.88 -12.99
CA LEU A 294 -0.45 -17.69 -12.30
C LEU A 294 -0.49 -17.86 -10.77
N THR A 295 -1.37 -18.71 -10.27
CA THR A 295 -1.56 -18.99 -8.84
C THR A 295 -0.66 -20.10 -8.30
N ARG A 296 0.14 -20.75 -9.16
CA ARG A 296 0.99 -21.88 -8.78
C ARG A 296 2.02 -21.46 -7.73
N ASN A 297 2.15 -22.24 -6.65
CA ASN A 297 3.07 -21.99 -5.54
C ASN A 297 2.85 -20.66 -4.79
N LEU A 298 1.67 -20.05 -4.90
CA LEU A 298 1.30 -18.95 -4.03
C LEU A 298 0.87 -19.49 -2.66
N GLU A 299 1.38 -18.87 -1.60
CA GLU A 299 1.16 -19.34 -0.23
C GLU A 299 -0.21 -18.93 0.33
N ASN A 300 -0.78 -17.83 -0.17
CA ASN A 300 -1.94 -17.20 0.46
C ASN A 300 -3.19 -17.21 -0.41
N LEU A 301 -3.03 -17.07 -1.72
CA LEU A 301 -4.16 -17.06 -2.65
C LEU A 301 -4.66 -18.48 -2.97
N ASN A 302 -5.87 -18.79 -2.53
CA ASN A 302 -6.61 -19.99 -2.91
C ASN A 302 -8.07 -19.64 -3.22
N ILE A 303 -8.83 -20.59 -3.78
CA ILE A 303 -10.24 -20.38 -4.11
C ILE A 303 -11.10 -20.09 -2.86
N ASP A 304 -10.73 -20.63 -1.71
CA ASP A 304 -11.48 -20.47 -0.45
C ASP A 304 -11.40 -19.03 0.09
N ASN A 305 -10.38 -18.26 -0.30
CA ASN A 305 -10.16 -16.88 0.13
C ASN A 305 -10.73 -15.84 -0.85
N VAL A 306 -11.36 -16.29 -1.94
CA VAL A 306 -11.79 -15.45 -3.05
C VAL A 306 -13.27 -15.65 -3.33
N ARG A 307 -14.00 -14.54 -3.50
CA ARG A 307 -15.39 -14.56 -3.98
C ARG A 307 -15.42 -14.18 -5.45
N LEU A 308 -15.85 -15.11 -6.30
CA LEU A 308 -16.03 -14.80 -7.72
C LEU A 308 -17.22 -13.88 -7.92
N THR A 309 -16.99 -12.84 -8.72
CA THR A 309 -18.00 -11.86 -9.12
C THR A 309 -18.14 -11.89 -10.63
N GLU A 310 -19.35 -11.63 -11.13
CA GLU A 310 -19.53 -11.31 -12.54
C GLU A 310 -18.86 -9.96 -12.80
N GLY A 311 -18.03 -9.90 -13.85
CA GLY A 311 -17.30 -8.70 -14.24
C GLY A 311 -17.60 -8.33 -15.68
#